data_AF-A0AAW8F6V5-F1
#
_entry.id   AF-A0AAW8F6V5-F1
#
_cell.length_a   1.000
_cell.length_b   1.000
_cell.length_c   1.000
_cell.angle_alpha   90.00
_cell.angle_beta   90.00
_cell.angle_gamma   90.00
#
_symmetry.space_group_name_H-M   'P 1'
#
loop_
_entity.id
_entity.type
_entity.pdbx_description
1 polymer ?
#
loop_
_entity_poly.entity_id
_entity_poly.type
_entity_poly.pdbx_seq_one_letter_code
_entity_poly.pdbx_strand_id
1 'polypeptide(L)'
;MSPRQTVTMVLTSVAATGLVAGAIGVPLGVPLHHLVLPGMGRSTGTEIPAADIDVHGPGILVLLALGGVVIAVAGALLPAGWAARTGTARALRTE
;
A
#
# COMPACT_ATOMS: atom_id res chain seq x y z
N MET A 1 20.66 5.81 -20.07
CA MET A 1 20.07 5.87 -18.72
C MET A 1 21.00 5.17 -17.75
N SER A 2 21.33 5.79 -16.62
CA SER A 2 22.05 5.08 -15.56
C SER A 2 21.08 4.13 -14.83
N PRO A 3 21.56 2.98 -14.32
CA PRO A 3 20.72 2.04 -13.56
C PRO A 3 19.96 2.72 -12.41
N ARG A 4 20.59 3.70 -11.76
CA ARG A 4 19.96 4.51 -10.71
C ARG A 4 18.78 5.34 -11.23
N GLN A 5 18.89 5.94 -12.41
CA GLN A 5 17.80 6.70 -13.03
C GLN A 5 16.57 5.82 -13.34
N THR A 6 16.79 4.59 -13.82
CA THR A 6 15.70 3.64 -14.10
C THR A 6 14.98 3.24 -12.82
N VAL A 7 15.72 2.91 -11.76
CA VAL A 7 15.12 2.57 -10.45
C VAL A 7 14.34 3.74 -9.88
N THR A 8 14.91 4.95 -9.87
CA THR A 8 14.21 6.14 -9.35
C THR A 8 12.94 6.44 -10.14
N MET A 9 12.95 6.26 -11.46
CA MET A 9 11.77 6.48 -12.29
C MET A 9 10.65 5.50 -11.95
N VAL A 10 10.97 4.20 -11.81
CA VAL A 10 9.98 3.18 -11.44
C VAL A 10 9.43 3.43 -10.04
N LEU A 11 10.31 3.72 -9.07
CA LEU A 11 9.89 3.97 -7.69
C LEU A 11 8.98 5.19 -7.57
N THR A 12 9.29 6.30 -8.26
CA THR A 12 8.42 7.49 -8.26
C THR A 12 7.04 7.18 -8.83
N SER A 13 6.97 6.41 -9.91
CA SER A 13 5.69 6.02 -10.51
C SER A 13 4.86 5.15 -9.57
N VAL A 14 5.48 4.12 -8.98
CA VAL A 14 4.79 3.19 -8.08
C VAL A 14 4.42 3.84 -6.75
N ALA A 15 5.21 4.80 -6.26
CA ALA A 15 4.87 5.57 -5.06
C ALA A 15 3.58 6.36 -5.24
N ALA A 16 3.34 6.95 -6.43
CA ALA A 16 2.08 7.63 -6.72
C ALA A 16 0.90 6.66 -6.70
N THR A 17 1.03 5.47 -7.30
CA THR A 17 -0.01 4.44 -7.24
C THR A 17 -0.25 3.95 -5.81
N GLY A 18 0.81 3.73 -5.04
CA GLY A 18 0.72 3.35 -3.62
C GLY A 18 0.03 4.40 -2.77
N LEU A 19 0.24 5.69 -3.08
CA LEU A 19 -0.43 6.80 -2.41
C LEU A 19 -1.93 6.80 -2.70
N VAL A 20 -2.32 6.62 -3.97
CA VAL A 20 -3.73 6.52 -4.37
C VAL A 20 -4.40 5.30 -3.72
N ALA A 21 -3.71 4.16 -3.72
CA ALA A 21 -4.20 2.94 -3.07
C ALA A 21 -4.39 3.15 -1.56
N GLY A 22 -3.45 3.79 -0.87
CA GLY A 22 -3.58 4.14 0.55
C GLY A 22 -4.71 5.13 0.80
N ALA A 23 -4.82 6.18 -0.01
CA ALA A 23 -5.86 7.21 0.11
C ALA A 23 -7.28 6.67 -0.09
N ILE A 24 -7.45 5.58 -0.85
CA ILE A 24 -8.75 4.92 -1.06
C ILE A 24 -8.96 3.76 -0.09
N GLY A 25 -7.93 2.94 0.13
CA GLY A 25 -8.01 1.75 0.97
C GLY A 25 -8.26 2.07 2.43
N VAL A 26 -7.67 3.15 2.95
CA VAL A 26 -7.88 3.61 4.33
C VAL A 26 -9.35 4.00 4.59
N PRO A 27 -9.96 4.95 3.86
CA PRO A 27 -11.34 5.33 4.12
C PRO A 27 -12.35 4.22 3.82
N LEU A 28 -12.02 3.24 2.97
CA LEU A 28 -12.85 2.04 2.79
C LEU A 28 -12.66 1.01 3.91
N GLY A 29 -11.44 0.85 4.43
CA GLY A 29 -11.11 -0.13 5.47
C GLY A 29 -11.69 0.22 6.84
N VAL A 30 -11.72 1.51 7.20
CA VAL A 30 -12.27 2.00 8.48
C VAL A 30 -13.74 1.56 8.69
N PRO A 31 -14.70 1.86 7.78
CA PRO A 31 -16.09 1.43 7.98
C PRO A 31 -16.22 -0.09 7.95
N LEU A 32 -15.42 -0.81 7.14
CA LEU A 32 -15.41 -2.27 7.16
C LEU A 32 -15.02 -2.81 8.54
N HIS A 33 -14.00 -2.22 9.18
CA HIS A 33 -13.60 -2.58 10.53
C HIS A 33 -14.72 -2.36 11.56
N HIS A 34 -15.40 -1.21 11.47
CA HIS A 34 -16.55 -0.89 12.33
C HIS A 34 -17.76 -1.79 12.11
N LEU A 35 -17.91 -2.41 10.93
CA LEU A 35 -18.99 -3.36 10.66
C LEU A 35 -18.66 -4.78 11.12
N VAL A 36 -17.41 -5.22 10.91
CA VAL A 36 -16.98 -6.59 11.17
C VAL A 36 -16.81 -6.86 12.67
N LEU A 37 -16.21 -5.93 13.42
CA LEU A 37 -15.96 -6.10 14.86
C LEU A 37 -17.23 -6.35 15.69
N PRO A 38 -18.30 -5.53 15.57
CA PRO A 38 -19.54 -5.79 16.29
C PRO A 38 -20.24 -7.07 15.84
N GLY A 39 -20.05 -7.49 14.59
CA GLY A 39 -20.52 -8.78 14.09
C GLY A 39 -19.88 -9.96 14.83
N MET A 40 -18.56 -9.93 15.02
CA MET A 40 -17.82 -10.95 15.78
C MET A 40 -18.13 -10.90 17.30
N GLY A 41 -18.29 -9.70 17.86
CA GLY A 41 -18.70 -9.54 19.25
C GLY A 41 -20.07 -10.19 19.52
N ARG A 42 -21.06 -9.89 18.67
CA ARG A 42 -22.40 -10.48 18.77
C ARG A 42 -22.41 -11.99 18.66
N SER A 43 -21.53 -12.60 17.85
CA SER A 43 -21.42 -14.07 17.78
C SER A 43 -20.84 -14.71 19.05
N THR A 44 -20.14 -13.93 19.88
CA THR A 44 -19.49 -14.40 21.12
C THR A 44 -20.27 -13.98 22.37
N GLY A 45 -21.40 -13.27 22.20
CA GLY A 45 -22.21 -12.75 23.31
C GLY A 45 -21.63 -11.49 23.98
N THR A 46 -20.65 -10.84 23.35
CA THR A 46 -20.01 -9.62 23.85
C THR A 46 -20.40 -8.42 22.98
N GLU A 47 -20.97 -7.38 23.60
CA GLU A 47 -21.14 -6.09 22.94
C GLU A 47 -19.84 -5.30 23.04
N ILE A 48 -19.27 -4.92 21.89
CA ILE A 48 -18.09 -4.06 21.83
C ILE A 48 -18.59 -2.61 21.69
N PRO A 49 -18.37 -1.74 22.70
CA PRO A 49 -18.80 -0.34 22.65
C PRO A 49 -18.11 0.44 21.54
N ALA A 50 -18.83 1.36 20.89
CA ALA A 50 -18.29 2.16 19.78
C ALA A 50 -17.03 2.98 20.15
N ALA A 51 -16.88 3.35 21.42
CA ALA A 51 -15.73 4.07 21.95
C ALA A 51 -14.41 3.29 21.84
N ASP A 52 -14.46 1.95 21.85
CA ASP A 52 -13.27 1.09 21.70
C ASP A 52 -12.90 0.84 20.23
N ILE A 53 -13.76 1.25 19.29
CA ILE A 53 -13.58 1.03 17.85
C ILE A 53 -13.12 2.32 17.15
N ASP A 54 -13.43 3.49 17.73
CA ASP A 54 -13.05 4.82 17.23
C ASP A 54 -11.58 5.18 17.57
N VAL A 55 -10.69 4.19 17.55
CA VAL A 55 -9.26 4.33 17.89
C VAL A 55 -8.44 4.88 16.70
N HIS A 56 -9.09 5.11 15.56
CA HIS A 56 -8.46 5.58 14.32
C HIS A 56 -8.25 7.09 14.34
N GLY A 57 -7.40 7.56 15.25
CA GLY A 57 -6.97 8.95 15.28
C GLY A 57 -6.30 9.37 13.96
N PRO A 58 -6.28 10.68 13.64
CA PRO A 58 -5.79 11.20 12.36
C PRO A 58 -4.34 10.79 12.06
N GLY A 59 -3.49 10.66 13.09
CA GLY A 59 -2.11 10.20 12.90
C GLY A 59 -2.00 8.74 12.43
N ILE A 60 -2.86 7.86 12.95
CA ILE A 60 -2.89 6.44 12.55
C ILE A 60 -3.41 6.31 11.12
N LEU A 61 -4.41 7.10 10.74
CA LEU A 61 -4.94 7.12 9.37
C LEU A 61 -3.88 7.55 8.35
N VAL A 62 -3.08 8.57 8.67
CA VAL A 62 -1.95 9.00 7.82
C VAL A 62 -0.91 7.89 7.72
N LEU A 63 -0.55 7.26 8.83
CA LEU A 63 0.43 6.16 8.82
C LEU A 63 -0.07 4.96 8.00
N LEU A 64 -1.36 4.63 8.10
CA LEU A 64 -1.98 3.56 7.33
C LEU A 64 -2.00 3.89 5.83
N ALA A 65 -2.25 5.16 5.47
CA ALA A 65 -2.20 5.61 4.08
C ALA A 65 -0.77 5.52 3.51
N LEU A 66 0.24 5.91 4.30
CA LEU A 66 1.65 5.75 3.94
C LEU A 66 2.05 4.27 3.81
N GLY A 67 1.39 3.36 4.54
CA GLY A 67 1.55 1.92 4.36
C GLY A 67 1.35 1.45 2.92
N GLY A 68 0.38 2.03 2.20
CA GLY A 68 0.16 1.74 0.78
C GLY A 68 1.36 2.08 -0.09
N VAL A 69 2.03 3.21 0.17
CA VAL A 69 3.27 3.61 -0.51
C VAL A 69 4.40 2.63 -0.20
N VAL A 70 4.57 2.27 1.08
CA VAL A 70 5.61 1.33 1.52
C VAL A 70 5.45 -0.03 0.84
N ILE A 71 4.22 -0.56 0.81
CA ILE A 71 3.91 -1.85 0.17
C ILE A 71 4.19 -1.79 -1.33
N ALA A 72 3.75 -0.71 -2.00
CA ALA A 72 3.95 -0.54 -3.43
C ALA A 72 5.44 -0.46 -3.79
N VAL A 73 6.21 0.34 -3.04
CA VAL A 73 7.66 0.45 -3.20
C VAL A 73 8.33 -0.91 -2.96
N ALA A 74 8.00 -1.61 -1.88
CA ALA A 74 8.58 -2.92 -1.57
C ALA A 74 8.35 -3.94 -2.70
N GLY A 75 7.13 -3.99 -3.27
CA GLY A 75 6.81 -4.86 -4.41
C GLY A 75 7.56 -4.48 -5.69
N ALA A 76 7.91 -3.22 -5.87
CA ALA A 76 8.58 -2.72 -7.08
C ALA A 76 10.12 -2.80 -7.04
N LEU A 77 10.74 -2.92 -5.87
CA LEU A 77 12.21 -2.94 -5.75
C LEU A 77 12.86 -4.10 -6.52
N LEU A 78 12.24 -5.28 -6.47
CA LEU A 78 12.73 -6.47 -7.15
C LEU A 78 12.68 -6.31 -8.69
N PRO A 79 11.53 -6.00 -9.33
CA PRO A 79 11.47 -5.80 -10.78
C PRO A 79 12.25 -4.56 -11.25
N ALA A 80 12.25 -3.45 -10.50
CA ALA A 80 13.02 -2.26 -10.85
C ALA A 80 14.53 -2.55 -10.88
N GLY A 81 15.02 -3.32 -9.91
CA GLY A 81 16.41 -3.74 -9.86
C GLY A 81 16.80 -4.64 -11.03
N TRP A 82 15.91 -5.55 -11.45
CA TRP A 82 16.16 -6.38 -12.63
C TRP A 82 16.18 -5.56 -13.92
N ALA A 83 15.19 -4.68 -14.12
CA ALA A 83 15.12 -3.81 -15.30
C ALA A 83 16.34 -2.89 -15.43
N ALA A 84 16.85 -2.37 -14.31
CA ALA A 84 18.04 -1.53 -14.31
C ALA A 84 19.34 -2.29 -14.65
N ARG A 85 19.35 -3.63 -14.54
CA ARG A 85 20.50 -4.49 -14.85
C ARG A 85 20.41 -5.16 -16.21
N THR A 86 19.24 -5.19 -16.85
CA THR A 86 19.09 -5.73 -18.21
C THR A 86 19.74 -4.79 -19.22
N GLY A 87 20.75 -5.29 -19.94
CA GLY A 87 21.41 -4.54 -21.01
C GLY A 87 20.45 -4.25 -22.17
N THR A 88 20.53 -3.04 -22.74
CA THR A 88 19.68 -2.56 -23.84
C THR A 88 19.68 -3.49 -25.06
N ALA A 89 20.82 -4.13 -25.35
CA ALA A 89 20.93 -5.12 -26.43
C ALA A 89 20.11 -6.40 -26.19
N ARG A 90 19.87 -6.78 -24.92
CA ARG A 90 19.02 -7.92 -24.57
C ARG A 90 17.55 -7.56 -24.61
N ALA A 91 17.19 -6.33 -24.23
CA ALA A 91 15.82 -5.83 -24.32
C ALA A 91 15.34 -5.73 -25.77
N LEU A 92 16.20 -5.27 -26.69
CA LEU A 92 15.88 -5.15 -28.13
C LEU A 92 15.88 -6.50 -28.88
N ARG A 93 16.45 -7.56 -28.31
CA ARG A 93 16.48 -8.90 -28.93
C ARG A 93 15.26 -9.76 -28.55
N THR A 94 14.44 -9.26 -27.63
CA THR A 94 13.22 -9.93 -27.17
C THR A 94 11.94 -9.32 -27.76
N GLU A 95 12.09 -8.36 -28.67
CA GLU A 95 11.02 -7.93 -29.60
C GLU A 95 11.02 -8.84 -30.84
#